data_AF-A0A357IG29-F1
#
_entry.id   AF-A0A357IG29-F1
#
_cell.length_a   1.000
_cell.length_b   1.000
_cell.length_c   1.000
_cell.angle_alpha   90.00
_cell.angle_beta   90.00
_cell.angle_gamma   90.00
#
_symmetry.space_group_name_H-M   'P 1'
#
loop_
_entity.id
_entity.type
_entity.pdbx_description
1 polymer ?
#
loop_
_entity_poly.entity_id
_entity_poly.type
_entity_poly.pdbx_seq_one_letter_code
_entity_poly.pdbx_strand_id
1 'polypeptide(L)'
;KEKKDRVEDALHATRAAVEEGIVPGGGVALIRARASIEGLEGDNHDQSVGIDIARRAMEEPLRQIVANAGGEPSVVVNRVAEGDGNFGYNAGTDEYNDMVEMGILDPTKVYRAALLHAASVGGLMTTTEVMLGD
;
A
#
# COMPACT_ATOMS: atom_id res chain seq x y z
N LYS A 1 -3.41 -24.62 14.14
CA LYS A 1 -3.60 -24.23 12.73
C LYS A 1 -3.00 -22.84 12.52
N GLU A 2 -3.47 -21.81 13.23
CA GLU A 2 -2.90 -20.45 13.23
C GLU A 2 -1.35 -20.34 13.22
N LYS A 3 -0.66 -21.02 14.15
CA LYS A 3 0.82 -20.98 14.19
C LYS A 3 1.47 -21.56 12.93
N LYS A 4 0.85 -22.55 12.30
CA LYS A 4 1.34 -23.14 11.05
C LYS A 4 1.17 -22.14 9.90
N ASP A 5 -0.01 -21.53 9.81
CA ASP A 5 -0.35 -20.56 8.76
C ASP A 5 0.61 -19.36 8.82
N ARG A 6 0.89 -18.84 10.03
CA ARG A 6 1.88 -17.76 10.24
C ARG A 6 3.31 -18.13 9.81
N VAL A 7 3.70 -19.39 9.97
CA VAL A 7 5.03 -19.86 9.56
C VAL A 7 5.11 -20.00 8.04
N GLU A 8 4.04 -20.50 7.41
CA GLU A 8 3.94 -20.56 5.95
C GLU A 8 3.98 -19.14 5.34
N ASP A 9 3.22 -18.20 5.90
CA ASP A 9 3.23 -16.79 5.48
C ASP A 9 4.63 -16.17 5.58
N ALA A 10 5.32 -16.36 6.71
CA ALA A 10 6.68 -15.85 6.89
C ALA A 10 7.69 -16.49 5.91
N LEU A 11 7.55 -17.80 5.61
CA LEU A 11 8.39 -18.48 4.64
C LEU A 11 8.17 -17.92 3.22
N HIS A 12 6.92 -17.65 2.85
CA HIS A 12 6.61 -17.07 1.54
C HIS A 12 7.09 -15.61 1.44
N ALA A 13 6.93 -14.81 2.50
CA ALA A 13 7.42 -13.44 2.55
C ALA A 13 8.94 -13.35 2.42
N THR A 14 9.69 -14.20 3.13
CA THR A 14 11.16 -14.23 3.04
C THR A 14 11.65 -14.65 1.67
N ARG A 15 11.00 -15.62 1.01
CA ARG A 15 11.30 -15.97 -0.39
C ARG A 15 11.05 -14.80 -1.34
N ALA A 16 9.90 -14.13 -1.20
CA ALA A 16 9.56 -12.96 -2.00
C ALA A 16 10.56 -11.80 -1.81
N ALA A 17 11.04 -11.60 -0.59
CA ALA A 17 12.06 -10.59 -0.27
C ALA A 17 13.42 -10.91 -0.93
N VAL A 18 13.80 -12.19 -1.01
CA VAL A 18 15.03 -12.61 -1.70
C VAL A 18 14.94 -12.40 -3.21
N GLU A 19 13.77 -12.62 -3.80
CA GLU A 19 13.58 -12.52 -5.25
C GLU A 19 13.58 -11.06 -5.75
N GLU A 20 12.96 -10.13 -5.01
CA GLU A 20 12.68 -8.78 -5.52
C GLU A 20 13.02 -7.66 -4.53
N GLY A 21 13.70 -7.99 -3.44
CA GLY A 21 14.09 -7.04 -2.41
C GLY A 21 12.96 -6.67 -1.47
N ILE A 22 13.26 -5.66 -0.65
CA ILE A 22 12.40 -5.13 0.40
C ILE A 22 12.20 -3.63 0.23
N VAL A 23 11.09 -3.15 0.77
CA VAL A 23 10.71 -1.74 0.81
C VAL A 23 10.19 -1.38 2.21
N PRO A 24 10.17 -0.09 2.59
CA PRO A 24 9.59 0.33 3.86
C PRO A 24 8.13 -0.12 3.95
N GLY A 25 7.80 -0.82 5.04
CA GLY A 25 6.47 -1.40 5.24
C GLY A 25 5.43 -0.40 5.71
N GLY A 26 4.30 -0.90 6.23
CA GLY A 26 3.26 -0.06 6.82
C GLY A 26 2.57 0.88 5.82
N GLY A 27 2.55 0.54 4.53
CA GLY A 27 1.98 1.36 3.47
C GLY A 27 2.87 2.51 2.98
N VAL A 28 4.04 2.75 3.60
CA VAL A 28 4.95 3.85 3.23
C VAL A 28 5.44 3.71 1.79
N ALA A 29 5.78 2.50 1.34
CA ALA A 29 6.19 2.25 -0.04
C ALA A 29 5.16 2.75 -1.07
N LEU A 30 3.86 2.59 -0.80
CA LEU A 30 2.79 3.05 -1.69
C LEU A 30 2.61 4.57 -1.65
N ILE A 31 2.80 5.21 -0.49
CA ILE A 31 2.83 6.67 -0.37
C ILE A 31 3.98 7.26 -1.21
N ARG A 32 5.17 6.65 -1.18
CA ARG A 32 6.31 7.07 -2.01
C ARG A 32 6.06 6.83 -3.49
N ALA A 33 5.46 5.70 -3.85
CA ALA A 33 5.07 5.41 -5.23
C ALA A 33 4.06 6.44 -5.75
N ARG A 34 3.04 6.81 -4.95
CA ARG A 34 2.09 7.87 -5.26
C ARG A 34 2.79 9.20 -5.57
N ALA A 35 3.73 9.62 -4.73
CA ALA A 35 4.48 10.86 -4.94
C ALA A 35 5.30 10.84 -6.25
N SER A 36 5.88 9.69 -6.61
CA SER A 36 6.66 9.56 -7.86
C SER A 36 5.83 9.76 -9.14
N ILE A 37 4.50 9.63 -9.04
CA ILE A 37 3.59 9.77 -10.17
C ILE A 37 2.69 11.01 -10.05
N GLU A 38 2.96 11.96 -9.16
CA GLU A 38 2.09 13.13 -8.91
C GLU A 38 1.87 14.01 -10.15
N GLY A 39 2.86 14.08 -11.05
CA GLY A 39 2.76 14.81 -12.33
C GLY A 39 2.19 14.01 -13.51
N LEU A 40 1.75 12.77 -13.29
CA LEU A 40 1.16 11.94 -14.36
C LEU A 40 -0.20 12.50 -14.79
N GLU A 41 -0.34 12.77 -16.07
CA GLU A 41 -1.59 13.21 -16.71
C GLU A 41 -2.09 12.14 -17.68
N GLY A 42 -3.41 12.01 -17.79
CA GLY A 42 -4.04 11.13 -18.77
C GLY A 42 -4.24 11.82 -20.11
N ASP A 43 -4.51 11.06 -21.16
CA ASP A 43 -4.80 11.60 -22.50
C ASP A 43 -6.10 12.43 -22.53
N ASN A 44 -6.99 12.20 -21.56
CA ASN A 44 -8.25 12.89 -21.40
C ASN A 44 -8.65 13.01 -19.91
N HIS A 45 -9.76 13.69 -19.66
CA HIS A 45 -10.28 13.92 -18.31
C HIS A 45 -10.59 12.61 -17.58
N ASP A 46 -11.21 11.63 -18.25
CA ASP A 46 -11.61 10.37 -17.62
C ASP A 46 -10.39 9.54 -17.18
N GLN A 47 -9.33 9.52 -17.98
CA GLN A 47 -8.07 8.89 -17.60
C GLN A 47 -7.42 9.61 -16.41
N SER A 48 -7.48 10.95 -16.37
CA SER A 48 -6.96 11.74 -15.25
C SER A 48 -7.72 11.42 -13.95
N VAL A 49 -9.05 11.30 -14.01
CA VAL A 49 -9.87 10.83 -12.88
C VAL A 49 -9.46 9.42 -12.43
N GLY A 50 -9.19 8.50 -13.38
CA GLY A 50 -8.71 7.16 -13.06
C GLY A 50 -7.35 7.14 -12.35
N ILE A 51 -6.41 8.00 -12.78
CA ILE A 51 -5.12 8.18 -12.12
C ILE A 51 -5.33 8.68 -10.68
N ASP A 52 -6.20 9.66 -10.47
CA ASP A 52 -6.47 10.21 -9.13
C ASP A 52 -7.14 9.18 -8.20
N ILE A 53 -8.02 8.33 -8.73
CA ILE A 53 -8.60 7.20 -7.98
C ILE A 53 -7.49 6.24 -7.52
N ALA A 54 -6.58 5.87 -8.42
CA ALA A 54 -5.47 4.98 -8.09
C ALA A 54 -4.52 5.62 -7.05
N ARG A 55 -4.18 6.91 -7.21
CA ARG A 55 -3.37 7.66 -6.23
C ARG A 55 -4.01 7.66 -4.85
N ARG A 56 -5.32 7.89 -4.76
CA ARG A 56 -6.05 7.87 -3.49
C ARG A 56 -6.05 6.47 -2.88
N ALA A 57 -6.28 5.43 -3.69
CA ALA A 57 -6.31 4.04 -3.22
C ALA A 57 -4.96 3.57 -2.64
N MET A 58 -3.84 4.12 -3.12
CA MET A 58 -2.50 3.82 -2.59
C MET A 58 -2.31 4.26 -1.13
N GLU A 59 -3.10 5.20 -0.62
CA GLU A 59 -3.02 5.65 0.79
C GLU A 59 -3.78 4.75 1.76
N GLU A 60 -4.74 3.98 1.25
CA GLU A 60 -5.67 3.20 2.06
C GLU A 60 -4.98 2.15 2.96
N PRO A 61 -3.90 1.46 2.55
CA PRO A 61 -3.20 0.53 3.44
C PRO A 61 -2.65 1.18 4.70
N LEU A 62 -2.00 2.34 4.58
CA LEU A 62 -1.51 3.10 5.75
C LEU A 62 -2.68 3.62 6.57
N ARG A 63 -3.72 4.18 5.92
CA ARG A 63 -4.91 4.65 6.63
C ARG A 63 -5.56 3.56 7.48
N GLN A 64 -5.72 2.37 6.92
CA GLN A 64 -6.36 1.25 7.60
C GLN A 64 -5.54 0.76 8.79
N ILE A 65 -4.21 0.71 8.65
CA ILE A 65 -3.30 0.34 9.77
C ILE A 65 -3.45 1.34 10.92
N VAL A 66 -3.46 2.65 10.61
CA VAL A 66 -3.61 3.71 11.62
C VAL A 66 -4.98 3.66 12.29
N ALA A 67 -6.05 3.46 11.51
CA ALA A 67 -7.41 3.33 12.03
C ALA A 67 -7.54 2.13 12.98
N ASN A 68 -6.92 0.99 12.61
CA ASN A 68 -6.90 -0.21 13.46
C ASN A 68 -6.13 0.01 14.78
N ALA A 69 -5.15 0.91 14.78
CA ALA A 69 -4.41 1.31 15.98
C ALA A 69 -5.12 2.39 16.80
N GLY A 70 -6.25 2.93 16.33
CA GLY A 70 -7.02 3.99 17.00
C GLY A 70 -6.47 5.40 16.79
N GLY A 71 -5.51 5.59 15.86
CA GLY A 71 -4.97 6.89 15.48
C GLY A 71 -5.84 7.63 14.46
N GLU A 72 -5.45 8.84 14.09
CA GLU A 72 -6.11 9.65 13.06
C GLU A 72 -5.45 9.46 11.68
N PRO A 73 -6.05 8.72 10.74
CA PRO A 73 -5.41 8.34 9.49
C PRO A 73 -4.93 9.51 8.65
N SER A 74 -5.72 10.58 8.57
CA SER A 74 -5.40 11.72 7.72
C SER A 74 -4.18 12.50 8.21
N VAL A 75 -3.99 12.58 9.53
CA VAL A 75 -2.81 13.25 10.13
C VAL A 75 -1.55 12.43 9.86
N VAL A 76 -1.62 11.10 10.05
CA VAL A 76 -0.48 10.22 9.83
C VAL A 76 -0.08 10.17 8.36
N VAL A 77 -1.04 10.00 7.44
CA VAL A 77 -0.77 9.96 5.99
C VAL A 77 -0.10 11.26 5.53
N ASN A 78 -0.61 12.42 5.93
CA ASN A 78 -0.02 13.70 5.56
C ASN A 78 1.41 13.83 6.09
N ARG A 79 1.64 13.48 7.36
CA ARG A 79 2.98 13.56 7.95
C ARG A 79 3.97 12.60 7.31
N VAL A 80 3.54 11.38 6.96
CA VAL A 80 4.37 10.44 6.21
C VAL A 80 4.65 10.97 4.80
N ALA A 81 3.66 11.54 4.12
CA ALA A 81 3.82 12.10 2.77
C ALA A 81 4.80 13.28 2.72
N GLU A 82 4.87 14.11 3.76
CA GLU A 82 5.84 15.21 3.89
C GLU A 82 7.29 14.75 4.14
N GLY A 83 7.48 13.52 4.64
CA GLY A 83 8.80 12.94 4.82
C GLY A 83 9.36 12.28 3.56
N ASP A 84 10.62 11.85 3.63
CA ASP A 84 11.34 11.25 2.51
C ASP A 84 11.82 9.83 2.81
N GLY A 85 12.11 9.08 1.73
CA GLY A 85 12.70 7.75 1.81
C GLY A 85 11.89 6.80 2.69
N ASN A 86 12.55 6.24 3.71
CA ASN A 86 11.98 5.24 4.63
C ASN A 86 11.23 5.86 5.81
N PHE A 87 11.13 7.19 5.91
CA PHE A 87 10.40 7.82 7.01
C PHE A 87 8.94 7.37 7.00
N GLY A 88 8.47 6.85 8.13
CA GLY A 88 7.14 6.28 8.27
C GLY A 88 6.62 6.33 9.68
N TYR A 89 5.51 5.62 9.91
CA TYR A 89 4.82 5.57 11.19
C TYR A 89 4.70 4.13 11.68
N ASN A 90 5.18 3.90 12.91
CA ASN A 90 5.07 2.63 13.59
C ASN A 90 3.79 2.61 14.44
N ALA A 91 2.74 1.95 13.93
CA ALA A 91 1.46 1.83 14.62
C ALA A 91 1.51 0.98 15.92
N GLY A 92 2.58 0.22 16.15
CA GLY A 92 2.77 -0.53 17.40
C GLY A 92 3.30 0.30 18.56
N THR A 93 4.04 1.38 18.27
CA THR A 93 4.64 2.28 19.28
C THR A 93 4.12 3.72 19.21
N ASP A 94 3.35 4.06 18.18
CA ASP A 94 2.85 5.42 17.92
C ASP A 94 3.98 6.43 17.64
N GLU A 95 5.08 5.97 17.04
CA GLU A 95 6.28 6.78 16.75
C GLU A 95 6.58 6.88 15.25
N TYR A 96 7.21 7.98 14.86
CA TYR A 96 7.67 8.21 13.49
C TYR A 96 9.18 8.04 13.42
N ASN A 97 9.66 7.17 12.53
CA ASN A 97 11.10 6.96 12.32
C ASN A 97 11.36 6.27 10.97
N ASP A 98 12.62 5.90 10.70
CA ASP A 98 12.99 5.04 9.58
C ASP A 98 12.40 3.63 9.76
N MET A 99 11.51 3.24 8.84
CA MET A 99 10.81 1.96 8.88
C MET A 99 11.74 0.76 8.73
N VAL A 100 12.84 0.91 7.98
CA VAL A 100 13.84 -0.14 7.79
C VAL A 100 14.66 -0.33 9.05
N GLU A 101 15.08 0.75 9.71
CA GLU A 101 15.78 0.68 11.01
C GLU A 101 14.91 0.06 12.11
N MET A 102 13.59 0.34 12.08
CA MET A 102 12.61 -0.29 12.98
C MET A 102 12.29 -1.75 12.63
N GLY A 103 12.82 -2.28 11.52
CA GLY A 103 12.55 -3.65 11.06
C GLY A 103 11.15 -3.84 10.47
N ILE A 104 10.44 -2.76 10.15
CA ILE A 104 9.12 -2.77 9.51
C ILE A 104 9.34 -2.70 8.00
N LEU A 105 9.53 -3.88 7.42
CA LEU A 105 9.87 -4.07 6.01
C LEU A 105 8.92 -5.08 5.38
N ASP A 106 8.53 -4.80 4.15
CA ASP A 106 7.67 -5.66 3.36
C ASP A 106 8.39 -6.06 2.07
N PRO A 107 8.18 -7.29 1.56
CA PRO A 107 8.73 -7.67 0.27
C PRO A 107 8.13 -6.83 -0.87
N THR A 108 8.97 -6.30 -1.77
CA THR A 108 8.54 -5.50 -2.92
C THR A 108 7.49 -6.23 -3.76
N LYS A 109 7.69 -7.54 -3.95
CA LYS A 109 6.79 -8.43 -4.69
C LYS A 109 5.37 -8.40 -4.17
N VAL A 110 5.19 -8.35 -2.84
CA VAL A 110 3.88 -8.40 -2.20
C VAL A 110 3.11 -7.12 -2.49
N TYR A 111 3.73 -5.94 -2.30
CA TYR A 111 3.09 -4.67 -2.64
C TYR A 111 2.75 -4.56 -4.13
N ARG A 112 3.66 -4.95 -5.02
CA ARG A 112 3.41 -4.91 -6.46
C ARG A 112 2.25 -5.84 -6.84
N ALA A 113 2.28 -7.08 -6.37
CA ALA A 113 1.23 -8.06 -6.67
C ALA A 113 -0.13 -7.59 -6.12
N ALA A 114 -0.17 -7.12 -4.87
CA ALA A 114 -1.39 -6.61 -4.25
C ALA A 114 -2.00 -5.46 -5.06
N LEU A 115 -1.19 -4.47 -5.44
CA LEU A 115 -1.65 -3.32 -6.22
C LEU A 115 -2.14 -3.74 -7.63
N LEU A 116 -1.39 -4.59 -8.34
CA LEU A 116 -1.77 -5.04 -9.68
C LEU A 116 -3.06 -5.86 -9.67
N HIS A 117 -3.22 -6.78 -8.71
CA HIS A 117 -4.44 -7.58 -8.60
C HIS A 117 -5.64 -6.72 -8.20
N ALA A 118 -5.47 -5.79 -7.25
CA ALA A 118 -6.52 -4.86 -6.86
C ALA A 118 -6.94 -3.96 -8.03
N ALA A 119 -5.99 -3.39 -8.78
CA ALA A 119 -6.29 -2.56 -9.94
C ALA A 119 -6.98 -3.36 -11.05
N SER A 120 -6.56 -4.60 -11.29
CA SER A 120 -7.17 -5.48 -12.29
C SER A 120 -8.64 -5.78 -11.96
N VAL A 121 -8.94 -6.17 -10.72
CA VAL A 121 -10.32 -6.47 -10.32
C VAL A 121 -11.16 -5.19 -10.23
N GLY A 122 -10.60 -4.12 -9.65
CA GLY A 122 -11.29 -2.82 -9.54
C GLY A 122 -11.66 -2.22 -10.89
N GLY A 123 -10.76 -2.32 -11.88
CA GLY A 123 -11.04 -1.89 -13.26
C GLY A 123 -12.17 -2.69 -13.90
N LEU A 124 -12.12 -4.03 -13.80
CA LEU A 124 -13.17 -4.90 -14.33
C LEU A 124 -14.54 -4.59 -13.71
N MET A 125 -14.60 -4.44 -12.39
CA MET A 125 -15.85 -4.13 -11.67
C MET A 125 -16.41 -2.76 -12.05
N THR A 126 -15.54 -1.74 -12.22
CA THR A 126 -15.96 -0.38 -12.56
C THR A 126 -16.61 -0.30 -13.95
N THR A 127 -16.19 -1.14 -14.89
CA THR A 127 -16.74 -1.19 -16.26
C THR A 127 -17.87 -2.21 -16.43
N THR A 128 -18.30 -2.87 -15.36
CA THR A 128 -19.36 -3.90 -15.44
C THR A 128 -20.74 -3.25 -15.38
N GLU A 129 -21.47 -3.27 -16.49
CA GLU A 129 -22.82 -2.69 -16.59
C GLU A 129 -23.94 -3.61 -16.09
N VAL A 130 -23.78 -4.93 -16.26
CA VAL A 130 -24.83 -5.92 -15.93
C VAL A 130 -24.22 -7.11 -15.22
N MET A 131 -24.85 -7.50 -14.11
CA MET A 131 -24.59 -8.75 -13.40
C MET A 131 -25.88 -9.56 -13.34
N LEU A 132 -25.81 -10.83 -13.70
CA LEU A 132 -26.91 -11.79 -13.56
C LEU A 132 -26.55 -12.76 -12.44
N GLY A 133 -27.47 -12.98 -11.51
CA GLY A 133 -27.34 -13.95 -10.43
C GLY A 133 -28.58 -14.83 -10.37
N ASP A 134 -28.40 -16.04 -9.84
CA ASP A 134 -29.48 -16.99 -9.55
C ASP A 134 -30.24 -16.62 -8.27
#